data_AF-A0A1Q4FA07-F1
#
_entry.id   AF-A0A1Q4FA07-F1
#
_cell.length_a   1.000
_cell.length_b   1.000
_cell.length_c   1.000
_cell.angle_alpha   90.00
_cell.angle_beta   90.00
_cell.angle_gamma   90.00
#
_symmetry.space_group_name_H-M   'P 1'
#
loop_
_entity.id
_entity.type
_entity.pdbx_description
1 polymer ?
#
loop_
_entity_poly.entity_id
_entity_poly.type
_entity_poly.pdbx_seq_one_letter_code
_entity_poly.pdbx_strand_id
1 'polypeptide(L)' 'MPKESTAMLTSATMSLNPLFLRHDLMIELGRLEMAMQDMRGTDSYEQTPVQLQQLENRRARINEALSRLPA' A
#
# COMPACT_ATOMS: atom_id res chain seq x y z
N MET A 1 16.12 -21.75 8.24
CA MET A 1 14.82 -21.99 7.56
C MET A 1 13.84 -22.53 8.59
N PRO A 2 12.55 -22.13 8.67
CA PRO A 2 11.76 -21.14 7.89
C PRO A 2 11.26 -19.95 8.76
N LYS A 3 11.19 -18.72 8.23
CA LYS A 3 10.02 -18.00 7.66
C LYS A 3 8.92 -17.60 8.66
N GLU A 4 9.05 -16.40 9.22
CA GLU A 4 7.91 -15.65 9.76
C GLU A 4 7.59 -14.48 8.83
N SER A 5 6.95 -14.81 7.71
CA SER A 5 6.31 -13.86 6.80
C SER A 5 4.84 -13.74 7.17
N THR A 6 4.50 -13.05 8.27
CA THR A 6 3.07 -12.82 8.61
C THR A 6 2.81 -11.54 9.41
N ALA A 7 3.50 -10.44 9.13
CA ALA A 7 3.27 -9.15 9.81
C ALA A 7 2.54 -8.09 8.94
N MET A 8 1.74 -8.51 7.96
CA MET A 8 1.21 -7.59 6.93
C MET A 8 -0.30 -7.73 6.61
N LEU A 9 -1.13 -8.30 7.50
CA LEU A 9 -2.55 -8.51 7.16
C LEU A 9 -3.59 -8.19 8.26
N THR A 10 -3.19 -7.77 9.47
CA THR A 10 -4.14 -7.56 10.57
C THR A 10 -4.67 -6.14 10.72
N SER A 11 -4.14 -5.14 10.02
CA SER A 11 -4.55 -3.74 10.25
C SER A 11 -5.84 -3.31 9.53
N ALA A 12 -6.39 -4.13 8.63
CA ALA A 12 -7.52 -3.72 7.78
C ALA A 12 -8.91 -4.02 8.37
N THR A 13 -9.01 -4.64 9.55
CA THR A 13 -10.30 -5.09 10.12
C THR A 13 -10.84 -4.23 11.28
N MET A 14 -10.20 -3.10 11.63
CA MET A 14 -10.60 -2.26 12.77
C MET A 14 -10.99 -0.81 12.41
N SER A 15 -11.79 -0.59 11.35
CA SER A 15 -12.51 0.68 11.22
C SER A 15 -13.92 0.49 10.65
N LEU A 16 -14.88 0.26 11.55
CA LEU A 16 -16.33 0.26 11.23
C LEU A 16 -16.84 1.65 10.80
N ASN A 17 -16.06 2.72 11.00
CA ASN A 17 -16.39 4.07 10.56
C ASN A 17 -15.72 4.37 9.21
N PRO A 18 -16.49 4.73 8.16
CA PRO A 18 -15.95 5.02 6.84
C PRO A 18 -14.96 6.20 6.82
N LEU A 19 -15.04 7.14 7.75
CA LEU A 19 -14.08 8.25 7.87
C LEU A 19 -12.73 7.78 8.40
N PHE A 20 -12.71 6.91 9.40
CA PHE A 20 -11.46 6.31 9.90
C PHE A 20 -10.84 5.42 8.82
N LEU A 21 -11.66 4.63 8.12
CA LEU A 21 -11.19 3.83 6.98
C LEU A 21 -10.61 4.71 5.86
N ARG A 22 -11.26 5.83 5.52
CA ARG A 22 -10.72 6.80 4.55
C ARG A 22 -9.37 7.34 5.01
N HIS A 23 -9.27 7.76 6.26
CA HIS A 23 -8.03 8.27 6.85
C HIS A 23 -6.89 7.23 6.80
N ASP A 24 -7.17 6.00 7.23
CA ASP A 24 -6.19 4.91 7.23
C ASP A 24 -5.71 4.59 5.80
N LEU A 25 -6.63 4.58 4.83
CA LEU A 25 -6.30 4.39 3.42
C LEU A 25 -5.47 5.55 2.85
N MET A 26 -5.71 6.80 3.26
CA MET A 26 -4.87 7.94 2.87
C MET A 26 -3.45 7.82 3.44
N ILE A 27 -3.31 7.37 4.69
CA ILE A 27 -1.99 7.10 5.29
C ILE A 27 -1.26 6.00 4.52
N GLU A 28 -1.95 4.89 4.25
CA GLU A 28 -1.35 3.76 3.53
C GLU A 28 -0.97 4.14 2.10
N LEU A 29 -1.77 4.99 1.44
CA LEU A 29 -1.45 5.52 0.11
C LEU A 29 -0.15 6.32 0.14
N GLY A 30 0.03 7.23 1.09
CA GLY A 30 1.26 8.01 1.23
C GLY A 30 2.49 7.14 1.52
N ARG A 31 2.36 6.10 2.36
CA ARG A 31 3.44 5.12 2.60
C ARG A 31 3.82 4.36 1.34
N LEU A 32 2.82 3.98 0.55
CA LEU A 32 3.02 3.25 -0.70
C LEU A 32 3.73 4.11 -1.75
N GLU A 33 3.37 5.38 -1.87
CA GLU A 33 4.00 6.33 -2.77
C GLU A 33 5.47 6.58 -2.39
N MET A 34 5.77 6.74 -1.09
CA MET A 34 7.15 6.85 -0.60
C MET A 34 7.97 5.60 -0.95
N ALA A 35 7.44 4.40 -0.71
CA ALA A 35 8.14 3.15 -1.04
C ALA A 35 8.41 3.02 -2.55
N MET A 36 7.46 3.43 -3.40
CA MET A 36 7.66 3.46 -4.86
C MET A 36 8.73 4.47 -5.30
N GLN A 37 8.80 5.63 -4.63
CA GLN A 37 9.80 6.65 -4.89
C GLN A 37 11.20 6.18 -4.48
N ASP A 38 11.33 5.58 -3.30
CA ASP A 38 12.60 5.02 -2.81
C ASP A 38 13.13 3.93 -3.75
N MET A 39 12.21 3.12 -4.30
CA MET A 39 12.56 2.14 -5.31
C MET A 39 13.15 2.82 -6.55
N ARG A 40 12.40 3.75 -7.16
CA ARG A 40 12.84 4.46 -8.37
C ARG A 40 14.15 5.26 -8.20
N GLY A 41 14.42 5.77 -7.00
CA GLY A 41 15.63 6.53 -6.69
C GLY A 41 16.86 5.67 -6.39
N THR A 42 16.67 4.38 -6.16
CA THR A 42 17.76 3.44 -5.96
C THR A 42 18.11 2.83 -7.32
N ASP A 43 19.22 3.25 -7.93
CA ASP A 43 19.81 2.70 -9.17
C ASP A 43 20.27 1.21 -9.05
N SER A 44 19.66 0.44 -8.14
CA SER A 44 19.85 -0.99 -8.05
C SER A 44 19.15 -1.65 -9.22
N TYR A 45 19.93 -1.99 -10.23
CA TYR A 45 19.61 -2.74 -11.45
C TYR A 45 18.79 -4.03 -11.22
N GLU A 46 18.68 -4.48 -9.98
CA GLU A 46 17.96 -5.68 -9.52
C GLU A 46 16.56 -5.40 -8.94
N GLN A 47 16.07 -4.17 -8.97
CA GLN A 47 14.67 -3.91 -8.61
C GLN A 47 13.75 -4.48 -9.68
N THR A 48 13.20 -5.64 -9.35
CA THR A 48 12.43 -6.44 -10.29
C THR A 48 11.19 -5.64 -10.70
N PRO A 49 10.94 -5.41 -12.00
CA PRO A 49 9.76 -4.67 -12.49
C PRO A 49 8.44 -5.22 -11.94
N VAL A 50 8.43 -6.49 -11.53
CA VAL A 50 7.34 -7.17 -10.84
C VAL A 50 6.99 -6.51 -9.49
N GLN A 51 7.97 -6.10 -8.68
CA GLN A 51 7.71 -5.48 -7.37
C GLN A 51 7.07 -4.10 -7.55
N LEU A 52 7.60 -3.29 -8.46
CA LEU A 52 7.04 -1.98 -8.78
C LEU A 52 5.61 -2.12 -9.35
N GLN A 53 5.37 -3.11 -10.20
CA GLN A 53 4.02 -3.42 -10.70
C GLN A 53 3.05 -3.86 -9.58
N GLN A 54 3.53 -4.61 -8.58
CA GLN A 54 2.71 -4.99 -7.43
C GLN A 54 2.33 -3.76 -6.58
N LEU A 55 3.27 -2.84 -6.35
CA LEU A 55 2.98 -1.59 -5.64
C LEU A 55 2.00 -0.71 -6.42
N GLU A 56 2.17 -0.60 -7.74
CA GLU A 56 1.27 0.13 -8.62
C GLU A 56 -0.17 -0.43 -8.56
N ASN A 57 -0.31 -1.76 -8.64
CA ASN A 57 -1.60 -2.43 -8.49
C ASN A 57 -2.24 -2.18 -7.12
N ARG A 58 -1.43 -2.16 -6.05
CA ARG A 58 -1.90 -1.83 -4.70
C ARG A 58 -2.37 -0.38 -4.62
N ARG A 59 -1.68 0.55 -5.28
CA ARG A 59 -2.04 1.97 -5.35
C ARG A 59 -3.38 2.17 -6.04
N ALA A 60 -3.59 1.46 -7.16
CA ALA A 60 -4.85 1.48 -7.90
C ALA A 60 -6.02 1.00 -7.02
N ARG A 61 -5.86 -0.11 -6.29
CA ARG A 61 -6.90 -0.64 -5.39
C ARG A 61 -7.23 0.31 -4.24
N ILE A 62 -6.24 0.96 -3.64
CA ILE A 62 -6.47 1.95 -2.57
C ILE A 62 -7.24 3.17 -3.11
N ASN A 63 -6.83 3.70 -4.28
CA ASN A 63 -7.56 4.80 -4.92
C ASN A 63 -9.00 4.44 -5.26
N GLU A 64 -9.23 3.22 -5.75
CA GLU A 64 -10.57 2.69 -6.03
C GLU A 64 -11.41 2.54 -4.76
N ALA A 65 -10.81 2.13 -3.63
CA ALA A 65 -11.49 2.09 -2.35
C ALA A 65 -11.83 3.50 -1.84
N LEU A 66 -10.90 4.44 -1.94
CA LEU A 66 -11.09 5.84 -1.54
C LEU A 66 -12.18 6.55 -2.36
N SER A 67 -12.31 6.24 -3.66
CA SER A 67 -13.35 6.84 -4.52
C SER A 67 -14.77 6.38 -4.17
N ARG A 68 -14.90 5.24 -3.49
CA ARG A 68 -16.18 4.72 -2.98
C ARG A 68 -16.52 5.19 -1.58
N LEU A 69 -15.57 5.78 -0.86
CA LEU A 69 -15.78 6.26 0.51
C LEU A 69 -16.28 7.71 0.50
N PRO A 70 -17.20 8.07 1.43
CA PRO A 70 -17.64 9.44 1.60
C PRO A 70 -16.45 10.36 1.93
N ALA A 71 -16.49 11.58 1.41
CA ALA A 71 -15.48 12.61 1.66
C ALA A 71 -15.66 13.29 3.01
#